data_AF-A0A972C533-F1
#
_entry.id   AF-A0A972C533-F1
#
_cell.length_a   1.000
_cell.length_b   1.000
_cell.length_c   1.000
_cell.angle_alpha   90.00
_cell.angle_beta   90.00
_cell.angle_gamma   90.00
#
_symmetry.space_group_name_H-M   'P 1'
#
loop_
_entity.id
_entity.type
_entity.pdbx_description
1 polymer ?
#
loop_
_entity_poly.entity_id
_entity_poly.type
_entity_poly.pdbx_seq_one_letter_code
_entity_poly.pdbx_strand_id
1 'polypeptide(L)'
;MEKQFRALPDEYRVEVENEKQGTIERLQYIVPNLDNGKDAKQLNVYLPYCYDTTDKDTKYNVLYLMHGGGEDENLIFGGPGLNRELKNILDYMIANGDFAPFIVVTPSF
;
A
#
# COMPACT_ATOMS: atom_id res chain seq x y z
N MET A 1 -14.54 7.05 -23.97
CA MET A 1 -15.63 6.63 -23.05
C MET A 1 -15.43 7.41 -21.77
N GLU A 2 -16.46 8.10 -21.29
CA GLU A 2 -16.36 8.90 -20.06
C GLU A 2 -16.40 7.98 -18.85
N LYS A 3 -15.47 8.16 -17.90
CA LYS A 3 -15.45 7.38 -16.66
C LYS A 3 -16.48 7.96 -15.71
N GLN A 4 -17.48 7.16 -15.34
CA GLN A 4 -18.46 7.52 -14.32
C GLN A 4 -18.00 7.01 -12.96
N PHE A 5 -18.36 7.74 -11.90
CA PHE A 5 -18.15 7.26 -10.54
C PHE A 5 -19.02 6.02 -10.29
N ARG A 6 -18.41 4.98 -9.74
CA ARG A 6 -19.08 3.79 -9.22
C ARG A 6 -18.55 3.54 -7.83
N ALA A 7 -19.46 3.43 -6.85
CA ALA A 7 -19.08 3.07 -5.48
C ALA A 7 -18.46 1.67 -5.46
N LEU A 8 -17.48 1.49 -4.56
CA LEU A 8 -16.94 0.16 -4.27
C LEU A 8 -18.03 -0.71 -3.64
N PRO A 9 -18.12 -2.01 -4.01
CA PRO A 9 -18.93 -2.97 -3.28
C PRO A 9 -18.55 -2.99 -1.80
N ASP A 10 -19.55 -3.09 -0.90
CA ASP A 10 -19.30 -3.03 0.55
C ASP A 10 -18.40 -4.17 1.05
N GLU A 11 -18.43 -5.32 0.37
CA GLU A 11 -17.55 -6.46 0.68
C GLU A 11 -16.06 -6.13 0.57
N TYR A 12 -15.67 -5.12 -0.22
CA TYR A 12 -14.25 -4.73 -0.36
C TYR A 12 -13.73 -4.01 0.91
N ARG A 13 -14.64 -3.58 1.80
CA ARG A 13 -14.31 -2.79 2.98
C ARG A 13 -14.04 -3.64 4.22
N VAL A 14 -14.47 -4.90 4.22
CA VAL A 14 -14.29 -5.82 5.34
C VAL A 14 -12.99 -6.61 5.19
N GLU A 15 -12.47 -7.18 6.29
CA GLU A 15 -11.28 -8.02 6.20
C GLU A 15 -11.59 -9.27 5.37
N VAL A 16 -10.66 -9.62 4.47
CA VAL A 16 -10.75 -10.84 3.67
C VAL A 16 -10.50 -12.04 4.61
N GLU A 17 -11.51 -12.87 4.87
CA GLU A 17 -11.35 -14.12 5.66
C GLU A 17 -10.47 -15.16 4.96
N ASN A 18 -10.25 -15.01 3.67
CA ASN A 18 -9.49 -15.93 2.85
C ASN A 18 -8.01 -15.53 2.87
N GLU A 19 -7.11 -16.47 3.15
CA GLU A 19 -5.65 -16.35 3.35
C GLU A 19 -4.84 -15.69 2.20
N LYS A 20 -5.50 -15.06 1.23
CA LYS A 20 -4.94 -14.41 0.04
C LYS A 20 -4.73 -12.90 0.24
N GLN A 21 -4.07 -12.54 1.33
CA GLN A 21 -3.81 -11.14 1.68
C GLN A 21 -2.37 -10.73 1.34
N GLY A 22 -2.21 -9.51 0.84
CA GLY A 22 -0.90 -8.86 0.76
C GLY A 22 -0.35 -8.51 2.15
N THR A 23 0.93 -8.18 2.19
CA THR A 23 1.63 -7.79 3.43
C THR A 23 2.00 -6.32 3.42
N ILE A 24 2.15 -5.72 4.60
CA ILE A 24 2.70 -4.37 4.76
C ILE A 24 4.06 -4.47 5.42
N GLU A 25 5.08 -4.03 4.71
CA GLU A 25 6.45 -3.90 5.23
C GLU A 25 6.74 -2.43 5.53
N ARG A 26 7.45 -2.17 6.64
CA ARG A 26 7.94 -0.83 6.96
C ARG A 26 9.42 -0.71 6.60
N LEU A 27 9.75 0.34 5.86
CA LEU A 27 11.13 0.70 5.56
C LEU A 27 11.49 2.01 6.22
N GLN A 28 12.76 2.13 6.59
CA GLN A 28 13.37 3.35 7.09
C GLN A 28 14.53 3.74 6.19
N TYR A 29 14.65 5.03 5.90
CA TYR A 29 15.71 5.58 5.08
C TYR A 29 16.21 6.90 5.66
N ILE A 30 17.47 7.21 5.38
CA ILE A 30 18.12 8.42 5.89
C ILE A 30 18.12 9.49 4.80
N VAL A 31 17.65 10.68 5.14
CA VAL A 31 17.62 11.85 4.23
C VAL A 31 18.38 13.03 4.81
N PRO A 32 19.08 13.84 3.99
CA PRO A 32 19.58 15.13 4.44
C PRO A 32 18.45 16.04 4.93
N ASN A 33 18.68 16.77 6.00
CA ASN A 33 17.73 17.76 6.52
C ASN A 33 18.23 19.19 6.29
N LEU A 34 17.38 20.17 6.64
CA LEU A 34 17.67 21.59 6.38
C LEU A 34 18.79 22.17 7.27
N ASP A 35 19.12 21.49 8.36
CA ASP A 35 20.13 21.91 9.34
C ASP A 35 21.52 21.29 9.05
N ASN A 36 21.79 20.92 7.79
CA ASN A 36 22.98 20.17 7.37
C ASN A 36 23.20 18.84 8.14
N GLY A 37 22.14 18.30 8.72
CA GLY A 37 22.09 17.01 9.39
C GLY A 37 21.43 15.93 8.53
N LYS A 38 20.98 14.88 9.19
CA LYS A 38 20.25 13.77 8.57
C LYS A 38 19.09 13.34 9.46
N ASP A 39 17.93 13.13 8.85
CA ASP A 39 16.75 12.59 9.50
C ASP A 39 16.52 11.15 9.06
N ALA A 40 15.96 10.34 9.97
CA ALA A 40 15.40 9.05 9.63
C ALA A 40 13.92 9.21 9.27
N LYS A 41 13.56 8.93 8.02
CA LYS A 41 12.18 8.89 7.56
C LYS A 41 11.72 7.45 7.40
N GLN A 42 10.42 7.24 7.58
CA GLN A 42 9.77 5.94 7.43
C GLN A 42 8.75 5.98 6.29
N LEU A 43 8.48 4.81 5.72
CA LEU A 43 7.41 4.58 4.77
C LEU A 43 6.88 3.16 4.92
N ASN A 44 5.63 2.94 4.51
CA ASN A 44 5.06 1.60 4.43
C ASN A 44 4.96 1.16 2.97
N VAL A 45 5.13 -0.14 2.73
CA VAL A 45 5.06 -0.78 1.42
C VAL A 45 4.05 -1.91 1.50
N TYR A 46 2.95 -1.80 0.77
CA TYR A 46 2.07 -2.93 0.48
C TYR A 46 2.68 -3.79 -0.61
N LEU A 47 2.86 -5.07 -0.31
CA LEU A 47 3.28 -6.11 -1.24
C LEU A 47 2.07 -7.00 -1.53
N PRO A 48 1.73 -7.24 -2.81
CA PRO A 48 0.56 -8.02 -3.16
C PRO A 48 0.72 -9.47 -2.70
N TYR A 49 -0.40 -10.18 -2.51
CA TYR A 49 -0.37 -11.61 -2.24
C TYR A 49 0.47 -12.36 -3.28
N CYS A 50 1.22 -13.38 -2.84
CA CYS A 50 2.23 -14.11 -3.63
C CYS A 50 3.45 -13.28 -4.09
N TYR A 51 3.69 -12.08 -3.55
CA TYR A 51 4.96 -11.39 -3.78
C TYR A 51 6.13 -12.26 -3.27
N ASP A 52 7.06 -12.58 -4.18
CA ASP A 52 8.24 -13.39 -3.90
C ASP A 52 9.52 -12.55 -4.04
N THR A 53 10.28 -12.44 -2.96
CA THR A 53 11.55 -11.70 -2.95
C THR A 53 12.66 -12.39 -3.74
N THR A 54 12.52 -13.70 -4.00
CA THR A 54 13.48 -14.50 -4.75
C THR A 54 13.25 -14.45 -6.27
N ASP A 55 12.03 -14.18 -6.70
CA ASP A 55 11.69 -13.93 -8.10
C ASP A 55 12.23 -12.55 -8.54
N LYS A 56 13.13 -12.56 -9.53
CA LYS A 56 13.74 -11.34 -10.09
C LYS A 56 13.15 -10.95 -11.44
N ASP A 57 12.37 -11.83 -12.05
CA ASP A 57 11.83 -11.68 -13.39
C ASP A 57 10.47 -10.96 -13.35
N THR A 58 9.63 -11.26 -12.36
CA THR A 58 8.36 -10.57 -12.19
C THR A 58 8.57 -9.09 -11.83
N LYS A 59 7.90 -8.22 -12.59
CA LYS A 59 7.88 -6.76 -12.38
C LYS A 59 6.48 -6.31 -12.03
N TYR A 60 6.39 -5.45 -11.01
CA TYR A 60 5.13 -4.90 -10.54
C TYR A 60 5.06 -3.41 -10.88
N ASN A 61 3.86 -2.93 -11.22
CA ASN A 61 3.60 -1.50 -11.21
C ASN A 61 3.70 -0.98 -9.76
N VAL A 62 4.10 0.27 -9.60
CA VAL A 62 4.24 0.91 -8.29
C VAL A 62 3.40 2.19 -8.23
N LEU A 63 2.54 2.28 -7.22
CA LEU A 63 1.80 3.48 -6.89
C LEU A 63 2.40 4.12 -5.64
N TYR A 64 2.81 5.39 -5.73
CA TYR A 64 3.17 6.20 -4.57
C TYR A 64 1.95 7.05 -4.17
N LEU A 65 1.49 6.88 -2.94
CA LEU A 65 0.28 7.51 -2.42
C LEU A 65 0.60 8.32 -1.16
N MET A 66 0.39 9.63 -1.21
CA MET A 66 0.67 10.55 -0.11
C MET A 66 -0.58 10.75 0.77
N HIS A 67 -0.36 10.86 2.08
CA HIS A 67 -1.41 11.21 3.04
C HIS A 67 -1.77 12.71 2.99
N GLY A 68 -2.85 13.09 3.67
CA GLY A 68 -3.30 14.47 3.84
C GLY A 68 -2.55 15.24 4.94
N GLY A 69 -2.96 16.48 5.18
CA GLY A 69 -2.36 17.34 6.20
C GLY A 69 -2.64 16.85 7.63
N GLY A 70 -1.60 16.75 8.47
CA GLY A 70 -1.72 16.31 9.87
C GLY A 70 -1.72 14.79 10.07
N GLU A 71 -1.46 14.04 9.00
CA GLU A 71 -1.45 12.57 8.97
C GLU A 71 -0.01 12.05 8.84
N ASP A 72 0.17 10.72 8.84
CA ASP A 72 1.47 10.05 8.69
C ASP A 72 1.38 8.83 7.74
N GLU A 73 2.49 8.10 7.58
CA GLU A 73 2.58 6.94 6.67
C GLU A 73 1.66 5.77 7.01
N ASN A 74 1.09 5.72 8.23
CA ASN A 74 0.27 4.62 8.71
C ASN A 74 -1.22 4.82 8.44
N LEU A 75 -1.68 6.04 8.18
CA LEU A 75 -3.11 6.32 8.17
C LEU A 75 -3.86 5.58 7.06
N ILE A 76 -3.29 5.55 5.85
CA ILE A 76 -4.05 5.17 4.66
C ILE A 76 -4.44 3.67 4.65
N PHE A 77 -3.50 2.75 4.87
CA PHE A 77 -3.72 1.29 4.81
C PHE A 77 -3.20 0.56 6.06
N GLY A 78 -2.66 1.29 7.04
CA GLY A 78 -2.07 0.74 8.26
C GLY A 78 -0.55 0.59 8.17
N GLY A 79 0.05 0.27 9.31
CA GLY A 79 1.43 -0.22 9.40
C GLY A 79 1.50 -1.76 9.38
N PRO A 80 2.69 -2.35 9.57
CA PRO A 80 2.87 -3.80 9.59
C PRO A 80 1.92 -4.51 10.55
N GLY A 81 1.30 -5.60 10.08
CA GLY A 81 0.34 -6.40 10.86
C GLY A 81 -1.05 -5.78 11.02
N LEU A 82 -1.32 -4.61 10.43
CA LEU A 82 -2.64 -3.98 10.45
C LEU A 82 -3.39 -4.18 9.13
N ASN A 83 -4.71 -4.32 9.22
CA ASN A 83 -5.62 -4.38 8.08
C ASN A 83 -6.59 -3.18 8.15
N ARG A 84 -6.26 -2.08 7.47
CA ARG A 84 -7.21 -0.97 7.28
C ARG A 84 -8.00 -1.14 5.99
N GLU A 85 -9.09 -0.39 5.87
CA GLU A 85 -10.03 -0.47 4.74
C GLU A 85 -9.34 -0.42 3.38
N LEU A 86 -8.33 0.45 3.16
CA LEU A 86 -7.64 0.47 1.88
C LEU A 86 -6.88 -0.83 1.59
N LYS A 87 -6.22 -1.45 2.59
CA LYS A 87 -5.54 -2.74 2.37
C LYS A 87 -6.56 -3.80 1.91
N ASN A 88 -7.72 -3.86 2.57
CA ASN A 88 -8.79 -4.79 2.20
C ASN A 88 -9.26 -4.54 0.77
N ILE A 89 -9.48 -3.27 0.39
CA ILE A 89 -9.88 -2.89 -0.96
C ILE A 89 -8.84 -3.37 -1.99
N LEU A 90 -7.55 -3.18 -1.72
CA LEU A 90 -6.46 -3.62 -2.61
C LEU A 90 -6.44 -5.15 -2.76
N ASP A 91 -6.55 -5.87 -1.66
CA ASP A 91 -6.59 -7.34 -1.64
C ASP A 91 -7.77 -7.86 -2.47
N TYR A 92 -8.98 -7.31 -2.27
CA TYR A 92 -10.18 -7.70 -3.02
C TYR A 92 -10.07 -7.38 -4.51
N MET A 93 -9.59 -6.19 -4.87
CA MET A 93 -9.45 -5.81 -6.27
C MET A 93 -8.46 -6.71 -7.02
N ILE A 94 -7.37 -7.11 -6.37
CA ILE A 94 -6.39 -8.03 -6.96
C ILE A 94 -6.98 -9.44 -7.05
N ALA A 95 -7.63 -9.91 -5.99
CA ALA A 95 -8.24 -11.25 -5.95
C ALA A 95 -9.35 -11.43 -7.01
N ASN A 96 -10.13 -10.38 -7.25
CA ASN A 96 -11.22 -10.39 -8.25
C ASN A 96 -10.73 -10.09 -9.67
N GLY A 97 -9.45 -9.75 -9.85
CA GLY A 97 -8.88 -9.43 -11.16
C GLY A 97 -9.24 -8.06 -11.70
N ASP A 98 -9.78 -7.17 -10.86
CA ASP A 98 -10.03 -5.76 -11.21
C ASP A 98 -8.71 -5.01 -11.46
N PHE A 99 -7.67 -5.37 -10.71
CA PHE A 99 -6.30 -4.92 -10.92
C PHE A 99 -5.32 -6.10 -11.01
N ALA A 100 -4.33 -6.01 -11.90
CA ALA A 100 -3.17 -6.88 -11.84
C ALA A 100 -2.38 -6.60 -10.55
N PRO A 101 -1.70 -7.59 -9.93
CA PRO A 101 -0.88 -7.38 -8.74
C PRO A 101 0.08 -6.17 -8.89
N PHE A 102 0.14 -5.33 -7.85
CA PHE A 102 0.95 -4.11 -7.85
C PHE A 102 1.39 -3.76 -6.43
N ILE A 103 2.41 -2.90 -6.34
CA ILE A 103 2.98 -2.41 -5.09
C ILE A 103 2.41 -1.02 -4.80
N VAL A 104 2.07 -0.76 -3.53
CA VAL A 104 1.71 0.58 -3.06
C VAL A 104 2.71 1.04 -2.01
N VAL A 105 3.21 2.26 -2.14
CA VAL A 105 4.14 2.88 -1.21
C VAL A 105 3.50 4.12 -0.62
N THR A 106 3.50 4.25 0.70
CA THR A 106 3.05 5.46 1.40
C THR A 106 4.20 6.10 2.16
N PRO A 107 4.83 7.12 1.56
CA PRO A 107 5.79 7.95 2.26
C PRO A 107 5.07 8.96 3.17
N SER A 108 5.86 9.78 3.86
CA SER A 108 5.41 10.97 4.58
C SER A 108 6.20 12.20 4.10
N PHE A 109 5.58 13.39 4.09
CA PHE A 109 6.21 14.64 3.62
C PHE A 109 7.14 15.27 4.64
#